data_AF-A0A1G4BEP5-F1
#
_entry.id   AF-A0A1G4BEP5-F1
#
_cell.length_a   1.000
_cell.length_b   1.000
_cell.length_c   1.000
_cell.angle_alpha   90.00
_cell.angle_beta   90.00
_cell.angle_gamma   90.00
#
_symmetry.space_group_name_H-M   'P 1'
#
loop_
_entity.id
_entity.type
_entity.pdbx_description
1 polymer ?
#
loop_
_entity_poly.entity_id
_entity_poly.type
_entity_poly.pdbx_seq_one_letter_code
_entity_poly.pdbx_strand_id
1 'polypeptide(L)'
;MAPINDTTPFTVEADPGTDIWRKPGHNAWNIPTVHTSSGSLRNFLSVRVTFSAPWAHSYDQSGVLLVPRLASDAASPNSKWIKTGIELYDGQPHLSTVTCDRYADWGLYPLTLSDEEDEKSVTIEVFRDGGAQGKNAWVHHLLLDKDGNIKKRIPLRKICWIFADENEGDWVLDVSPLAARPDKDAKDGLKVEFTEFKVQWSQ
;
A
#
# COMPACT_ATOMS: atom_id res chain seq x y z
N MET A 1 3.23 13.12 17.65
CA MET A 1 2.34 13.51 16.53
C MET A 1 1.00 12.84 16.77
N ALA A 2 -0.12 13.55 16.56
CA ALA A 2 -1.45 12.94 16.70
C ALA A 2 -1.66 11.87 15.62
N PRO A 3 -2.35 10.75 15.93
CA PRO A 3 -2.71 9.77 14.90
C PRO A 3 -3.59 10.43 13.84
N ILE A 4 -3.23 10.28 12.57
CA ILE A 4 -4.16 10.55 11.46
C ILE A 4 -5.13 9.37 11.43
N ASN A 5 -6.23 9.48 12.18
CA ASN A 5 -7.39 8.63 12.03
C ASN A 5 -8.34 9.31 11.04
N ASP A 6 -7.96 9.34 9.76
CA ASP A 6 -8.87 9.86 8.74
C ASP A 6 -9.78 8.72 8.29
N THR A 7 -10.95 8.64 8.95
CA THR A 7 -12.06 7.80 8.50
C THR A 7 -12.97 8.56 7.53
N THR A 8 -12.61 9.78 7.15
CA THR A 8 -13.36 10.54 6.14
C THR A 8 -13.01 9.96 4.77
N PRO A 9 -14.01 9.50 3.99
CA PRO A 9 -13.72 9.00 2.67
C PRO A 9 -13.10 10.07 1.78
N PHE A 10 -12.13 9.68 0.95
CA PHE A 10 -11.49 10.55 -0.04
C PHE A 10 -11.19 9.79 -1.33
N THR A 11 -10.94 10.53 -2.41
CA THR A 11 -10.61 9.97 -3.72
C THR A 11 -9.19 10.34 -4.11
N VAL A 12 -8.45 9.37 -4.63
CA VAL A 12 -7.15 9.59 -5.29
C VAL A 12 -7.32 9.29 -6.77
N GLU A 13 -6.90 10.22 -7.62
CA GLU A 13 -6.95 10.06 -9.07
C GLU A 13 -5.54 9.94 -9.64
N ALA A 14 -5.29 8.90 -10.44
CA ALA A 14 -4.02 8.66 -11.10
C ALA A 14 -4.16 8.76 -12.62
N ASP A 15 -3.38 9.64 -13.23
CA ASP A 15 -3.37 9.83 -14.68
C ASP A 15 -2.81 8.59 -15.43
N PRO A 16 -3.15 8.42 -16.72
CA PRO A 16 -2.49 7.43 -17.58
C PRO A 16 -0.96 7.57 -17.60
N GLY A 17 -0.27 6.42 -17.59
CA GLY A 17 1.19 6.35 -17.56
C GLY A 17 1.85 6.55 -16.19
N THR A 18 1.07 6.52 -15.11
CA THR A 18 1.59 6.56 -13.72
C THR A 18 1.96 5.16 -13.23
N ASP A 19 3.11 5.02 -12.57
CA ASP A 19 3.55 3.76 -11.98
C ASP A 19 4.61 3.98 -10.88
N ILE A 20 4.80 2.95 -10.07
CA ILE A 20 5.94 2.79 -9.17
C ILE A 20 6.53 1.40 -9.35
N TRP A 21 7.68 1.33 -9.99
CA TRP A 21 8.33 0.08 -10.35
C TRP A 21 9.82 0.27 -10.57
N ARG A 22 10.63 -0.74 -10.24
CA ARG A 22 12.07 -0.66 -10.47
C ARG A 22 12.65 -2.01 -10.86
N LYS A 23 13.29 -2.06 -12.04
CA LYS A 23 14.10 -3.20 -12.53
C LYS A 23 15.34 -2.65 -13.26
N PRO A 24 16.36 -3.47 -13.58
CA PRO A 24 17.48 -3.00 -14.38
C PRO A 24 17.00 -2.32 -15.68
N GLY A 25 17.48 -1.10 -15.95
CA GLY A 25 17.11 -0.31 -17.12
C GLY A 25 15.74 0.38 -17.10
N HIS A 26 14.96 0.25 -16.03
CA HIS A 26 13.66 0.91 -15.93
C HIS A 26 13.29 1.27 -14.48
N ASN A 27 12.91 2.53 -14.26
CA ASN A 27 12.53 3.05 -12.95
C ASN A 27 11.38 4.05 -13.11
N ALA A 28 10.20 3.69 -12.61
CA ALA A 28 9.01 4.52 -12.57
C ALA A 28 8.75 4.98 -11.12
N TRP A 29 8.45 6.28 -10.98
CA TRP A 29 8.16 6.94 -9.71
C TRP A 29 7.39 8.22 -10.00
N ASN A 30 6.12 8.09 -10.41
CA ASN A 30 5.31 9.22 -10.85
C ASN A 30 3.84 9.10 -10.43
N ILE A 31 3.57 8.43 -9.31
CA ILE A 31 2.21 8.34 -8.76
C ILE A 31 1.81 9.65 -8.04
N PRO A 32 0.50 9.94 -7.90
CA PRO A 32 0.02 11.01 -7.03
C PRO A 32 0.50 10.82 -5.59
N THR A 33 1.04 11.87 -4.97
CA THR A 33 1.48 11.85 -3.56
C THR A 33 0.55 12.73 -2.74
N VAL A 34 -0.45 12.12 -2.11
CA VAL A 34 -1.50 12.79 -1.32
C VAL A 34 -1.74 12.02 -0.01
N HIS A 35 -2.36 12.66 0.98
CA HIS A 35 -2.75 12.04 2.28
C HIS A 35 -1.65 11.22 2.98
N THR A 36 -0.38 11.60 2.80
CA THR A 36 0.76 10.86 3.35
C THR A 36 0.87 11.08 4.86
N SER A 37 0.97 9.97 5.61
CA SER A 37 1.29 9.96 7.04
C SER A 37 2.76 9.61 7.21
N SER A 38 3.51 10.47 7.89
CA SER A 38 4.94 10.27 8.15
C SER A 38 5.19 10.18 9.65
N GLY A 39 6.07 9.26 10.04
CA GLY A 39 6.46 9.07 11.44
C GLY A 39 7.78 8.33 11.57
N SER A 40 8.33 8.31 12.78
CA SER A 40 9.54 7.55 13.08
C SER A 40 9.33 6.05 12.75
N LEU A 41 10.24 5.44 12.01
CA LEU A 41 10.12 4.04 11.55
C LEU A 41 9.90 3.06 12.72
N ARG A 42 10.62 3.26 13.84
CA ARG A 42 10.46 2.45 15.07
C ARG A 42 9.09 2.56 15.73
N ASN A 43 8.36 3.65 15.47
CA ASN A 43 7.05 3.87 16.05
C ASN A 43 5.94 3.31 15.17
N PHE A 44 6.21 2.88 13.94
CA PHE A 44 5.18 2.31 13.09
C PHE A 44 4.61 1.04 13.72
N LEU A 45 3.28 0.95 13.82
CA LEU A 45 2.58 -0.24 14.32
C LEU A 45 1.79 -0.92 13.20
N SER A 46 0.98 -0.16 12.47
CA SER A 46 0.17 -0.69 11.37
C SER A 46 -0.33 0.40 10.44
N VAL A 47 -0.74 -0.01 9.25
CA VAL A 47 -1.66 0.72 8.39
C VAL A 47 -2.78 -0.22 7.95
N ARG A 48 -4.02 0.27 7.99
CA ARG A 48 -5.18 -0.39 7.38
C ARG A 48 -5.79 0.54 6.34
N VAL A 49 -6.05 -0.01 5.15
CA VAL A 49 -6.69 0.70 4.05
C VAL A 49 -7.87 -0.09 3.51
N THR A 50 -8.97 0.59 3.23
CA THR A 50 -10.13 0.04 2.54
C THR A 50 -10.42 0.89 1.32
N PHE A 51 -10.43 0.27 0.15
CA PHE A 51 -10.55 1.01 -1.11
C PHE A 51 -11.28 0.22 -2.20
N SER A 52 -11.80 0.94 -3.19
CA SER A 52 -12.42 0.39 -4.40
C SER A 52 -12.10 1.26 -5.61
N ALA A 53 -12.13 0.66 -6.80
CA ALA A 53 -11.99 1.38 -8.06
C ALA A 53 -12.57 0.56 -9.22
N PRO A 54 -12.92 1.19 -10.34
CA PRO A 54 -13.35 0.49 -11.56
C PRO A 54 -12.14 -0.03 -12.34
N TRP A 55 -11.53 -1.13 -11.90
CA TRP A 55 -10.38 -1.75 -12.56
C TRP A 55 -10.72 -2.06 -14.04
N ALA A 56 -10.09 -1.37 -14.98
CA ALA A 56 -10.47 -1.43 -16.39
C ALA A 56 -9.27 -1.58 -17.32
N HIS A 57 -8.09 -1.08 -16.91
CA HIS A 57 -6.88 -1.09 -17.71
C HIS A 57 -5.83 -2.01 -17.12
N SER A 58 -5.04 -2.65 -17.99
CA SER A 58 -3.94 -3.51 -17.54
C SER A 58 -3.02 -2.75 -16.60
N TYR A 59 -2.73 -3.38 -15.47
CA TYR A 59 -1.93 -2.84 -14.38
C TYR A 59 -2.55 -1.67 -13.62
N ASP A 60 -3.86 -1.40 -13.73
CA ASP A 60 -4.56 -0.53 -12.78
C ASP A 60 -4.25 -1.00 -11.35
N GLN A 61 -3.83 -0.06 -10.49
CA GLN A 61 -3.25 -0.35 -9.19
C GLN A 61 -3.86 0.53 -8.11
N SER A 62 -4.06 -0.05 -6.93
CA SER A 62 -4.40 0.71 -5.74
C SER A 62 -4.02 -0.03 -4.45
N GLY A 63 -3.90 0.71 -3.35
CA GLY A 63 -3.66 0.18 -2.01
C GLY A 63 -2.87 1.13 -1.15
N VAL A 64 -1.76 0.66 -0.59
CA VAL A 64 -0.87 1.45 0.25
C VAL A 64 0.58 1.34 -0.22
N LEU A 65 1.29 2.47 -0.18
CA LEU A 65 2.72 2.61 -0.40
C LEU A 65 3.41 2.92 0.92
N LEU A 66 4.47 2.18 1.23
CA LEU A 66 5.34 2.38 2.39
C LEU A 66 6.76 2.70 1.90
N VAL A 67 7.32 3.84 2.30
CA VAL A 67 8.65 4.30 1.88
C VAL A 67 9.51 4.58 3.12
N PRO A 68 10.35 3.64 3.57
CA PRO A 68 11.35 3.93 4.59
C PRO A 68 12.47 4.79 4.00
N ARG A 69 12.86 5.85 4.71
CA ARG A 69 13.95 6.75 4.33
C ARG A 69 14.57 7.43 5.56
N LEU A 70 15.75 8.03 5.40
CA LEU A 70 16.29 8.94 6.40
C LEU A 70 15.44 10.22 6.46
N ALA A 71 15.31 10.83 7.63
CA ALA A 71 14.48 12.03 7.79
C ALA A 71 14.99 13.21 6.94
N SER A 72 16.30 13.27 6.71
CA SER A 72 16.95 14.28 5.85
C SER A 72 16.70 14.08 4.36
N ASP A 73 16.30 12.87 3.94
CA ASP A 73 16.12 12.52 2.53
C ASP A 73 14.67 12.70 2.11
N ALA A 74 14.46 13.11 0.86
CA ALA A 74 13.13 13.06 0.25
C ALA A 74 12.85 11.65 -0.31
N ALA A 75 11.58 11.26 -0.34
CA ALA A 75 11.17 10.09 -1.11
C ALA A 75 11.51 10.30 -2.59
N SER A 76 12.13 9.30 -3.24
CA SER A 76 12.72 9.44 -4.57
C SER A 76 12.65 8.13 -5.36
N PRO A 77 12.92 8.15 -6.68
CA PRO A 77 12.97 6.93 -7.49
C PRO A 77 13.99 5.88 -7.01
N ASN A 78 14.99 6.29 -6.23
CA ASN A 78 16.00 5.39 -5.67
C ASN A 78 15.65 4.87 -4.27
N SER A 79 14.57 5.35 -3.65
CA SER A 79 14.12 4.92 -2.34
C SER A 79 13.81 3.42 -2.29
N LYS A 80 13.93 2.84 -1.10
CA LYS A 80 13.34 1.54 -0.79
C LYS A 80 11.83 1.72 -0.63
N TRP A 81 11.03 0.75 -1.04
CA TRP A 81 9.58 0.84 -0.89
C TRP A 81 8.87 -0.51 -0.85
N ILE A 82 7.64 -0.52 -0.35
CA ILE A 82 6.68 -1.61 -0.46
C ILE A 82 5.38 -1.01 -1.00
N LYS A 83 4.81 -1.60 -2.06
CA LYS A 83 3.40 -1.37 -2.40
C LYS A 83 2.60 -2.64 -2.18
N THR A 84 1.39 -2.51 -1.68
CA THR A 84 0.49 -3.64 -1.56
C THR A 84 -0.97 -3.23 -1.69
N GLY A 85 -1.77 -4.08 -2.33
CA GLY A 85 -3.18 -3.82 -2.61
C GLY A 85 -3.71 -4.64 -3.78
N ILE A 86 -4.36 -3.99 -4.73
CA ILE A 86 -4.85 -4.59 -5.97
C ILE A 86 -3.99 -4.18 -7.16
N GLU A 87 -3.81 -5.12 -8.08
CA GLU A 87 -3.27 -4.88 -9.41
C GLU A 87 -4.06 -5.68 -10.45
N LEU A 88 -4.54 -5.02 -11.50
CA LEU A 88 -5.19 -5.70 -12.62
C LEU A 88 -4.12 -6.39 -13.48
N TYR A 89 -4.16 -7.71 -13.54
CA TYR A 89 -3.22 -8.50 -14.33
C TYR A 89 -3.97 -9.63 -15.01
N ASP A 90 -3.61 -9.94 -16.26
CA ASP A 90 -4.25 -11.01 -17.04
C ASP A 90 -5.79 -10.90 -17.07
N GLY A 91 -6.29 -9.68 -17.23
CA GLY A 91 -7.73 -9.40 -17.35
C GLY A 91 -8.53 -9.42 -16.04
N GLN A 92 -7.91 -9.64 -14.88
CA GLN A 92 -8.62 -9.70 -13.60
C GLN A 92 -7.85 -9.05 -12.43
N PRO A 93 -8.54 -8.54 -11.39
CA PRO A 93 -7.90 -7.95 -10.24
C PRO A 93 -7.28 -9.04 -9.35
N HIS A 94 -6.03 -8.81 -8.96
CA HIS A 94 -5.30 -9.67 -8.05
C HIS A 94 -4.88 -8.91 -6.80
N LEU A 95 -4.78 -9.61 -5.67
CA LEU A 95 -4.03 -9.10 -4.54
C LEU A 95 -2.55 -9.06 -4.94
N SER A 96 -1.92 -7.90 -4.80
CA SER A 96 -0.56 -7.63 -5.25
C SER A 96 0.27 -7.12 -4.08
N THR A 97 1.49 -7.64 -3.94
CA THR A 97 2.50 -7.07 -3.05
C THR A 97 3.81 -7.01 -3.80
N VAL A 98 4.41 -5.81 -3.86
CA VAL A 98 5.74 -5.59 -4.42
C VAL A 98 6.63 -5.01 -3.36
N THR A 99 7.78 -5.64 -3.12
CA THR A 99 8.81 -5.13 -2.22
C THR A 99 10.03 -4.73 -3.03
N CYS A 100 10.61 -3.58 -2.73
CA CYS A 100 11.72 -3.03 -3.49
C CYS A 100 12.79 -2.47 -2.54
N ASP A 101 13.76 -3.29 -2.17
CA ASP A 101 14.99 -2.82 -1.52
C ASP A 101 15.96 -2.27 -2.58
N ARG A 102 16.34 -3.10 -3.55
CA ARG A 102 17.14 -2.72 -4.73
C ARG A 102 16.36 -2.77 -6.03
N TYR A 103 15.57 -3.82 -6.22
CA TYR A 103 14.69 -4.01 -7.37
C TYR A 103 13.36 -4.58 -6.89
N ALA A 104 12.31 -4.35 -7.68
CA ALA A 104 10.97 -4.83 -7.41
C ALA A 104 10.93 -6.36 -7.45
N ASP A 105 10.45 -6.96 -6.37
CA ASP A 105 10.05 -8.36 -6.26
C ASP A 105 8.53 -8.40 -6.05
N TRP A 106 7.82 -8.99 -7.02
CA TRP A 106 6.36 -8.92 -7.15
C TRP A 106 5.71 -10.28 -6.92
N GLY A 107 4.76 -10.32 -5.99
CA GLY A 107 3.85 -11.45 -5.78
C GLY A 107 2.42 -11.08 -6.13
N LEU A 108 1.74 -12.02 -6.81
CA LEU A 108 0.32 -11.97 -7.12
C LEU A 108 -0.41 -13.12 -6.42
N TYR A 109 -1.60 -12.83 -5.91
CA TYR A 109 -2.46 -13.79 -5.23
C TYR A 109 -3.91 -13.64 -5.73
N PRO A 110 -4.68 -14.73 -5.77
CA PRO A 110 -6.11 -14.65 -6.10
C PRO A 110 -6.85 -13.67 -5.19
N LEU A 111 -7.69 -12.82 -5.77
CA LEU A 111 -8.59 -12.00 -4.99
C LEU A 111 -9.75 -12.85 -4.46
N THR A 112 -9.68 -13.21 -3.18
CA THR A 112 -10.82 -13.81 -2.47
C THR A 112 -11.69 -12.70 -1.91
N LEU A 113 -12.90 -12.52 -2.42
CA LEU A 113 -13.89 -11.60 -1.82
C LEU A 113 -14.71 -12.30 -0.74
N SER A 114 -15.44 -11.53 0.07
CA SER A 114 -16.43 -12.10 0.98
C SER A 114 -17.57 -12.74 0.16
N ASP A 115 -18.27 -13.73 0.74
CA ASP A 115 -19.42 -14.39 0.08
C ASP A 115 -20.64 -13.46 -0.07
N GLU A 116 -20.51 -12.19 0.31
CA GLU A 116 -21.53 -11.16 0.24
C GLU A 116 -21.41 -10.48 -1.13
N GLU A 117 -22.40 -10.71 -2.01
CA GLU A 117 -22.36 -10.41 -3.45
C GLU A 117 -22.13 -8.93 -3.84
N ASP A 118 -22.15 -8.00 -2.88
CA ASP A 118 -22.08 -6.55 -3.11
C ASP A 118 -20.75 -5.89 -2.70
N GLU A 119 -19.80 -6.63 -2.10
CA GLU A 119 -18.57 -6.02 -1.57
C GLU A 119 -17.49 -5.84 -2.67
N LYS A 120 -17.46 -4.64 -3.27
CA LYS A 120 -16.46 -4.23 -4.28
C LYS A 120 -15.17 -3.65 -3.68
N SER A 121 -15.13 -3.48 -2.35
CA SER A 121 -13.99 -2.91 -1.63
C SER A 121 -13.03 -3.98 -1.15
N VAL A 122 -11.76 -3.62 -1.09
CA VAL A 122 -10.68 -4.49 -0.62
C VAL A 122 -10.06 -3.86 0.61
N THR A 123 -9.87 -4.65 1.67
CA THR A 123 -9.25 -4.18 2.92
C THR A 123 -7.89 -4.83 3.12
N ILE A 124 -6.84 -4.02 3.19
CA ILE A 124 -5.46 -4.48 3.40
C ILE A 124 -4.94 -3.95 4.72
N GLU A 125 -4.25 -4.80 5.47
CA GLU A 125 -3.53 -4.43 6.67
C GLU A 125 -2.05 -4.77 6.53
N VAL A 126 -1.20 -3.77 6.75
CA VAL A 126 0.24 -3.97 6.95
C VAL A 126 0.53 -3.69 8.41
N PHE A 127 1.05 -4.66 9.15
CA PHE A 127 1.36 -4.46 10.56
C PHE A 127 2.73 -4.98 10.95
N ARG A 128 3.26 -4.42 12.03
CA ARG A 128 4.50 -4.82 12.65
C ARG A 128 4.27 -5.96 13.64
N ASP A 129 4.89 -7.11 13.38
CA ASP A 129 4.70 -8.33 14.17
C ASP A 129 5.23 -8.19 15.61
N GLY A 130 4.37 -8.25 16.64
CA GLY A 130 4.79 -8.08 18.03
C GLY A 130 4.89 -6.60 18.48
N GLY A 131 4.26 -5.67 17.75
CA GLY A 131 4.24 -4.25 18.10
C GLY A 131 5.58 -3.56 17.85
N ALA A 132 5.90 -2.49 18.60
CA ALA A 132 7.12 -1.70 18.40
C ALA A 132 8.43 -2.53 18.55
N GLN A 133 8.39 -3.66 19.26
CA GLN A 133 9.53 -4.57 19.40
C GLN A 133 9.66 -5.57 18.23
N GLY A 134 8.68 -5.56 17.33
CA GLY A 134 8.63 -6.38 16.14
C GLY A 134 9.67 -6.02 15.09
N LYS A 135 10.17 -7.04 14.38
CA LYS A 135 11.19 -6.85 13.33
C LYS A 135 10.72 -7.18 11.92
N ASN A 136 9.47 -7.58 11.75
CA ASN A 136 8.92 -7.93 10.44
C ASN A 136 7.61 -7.19 10.19
N ALA A 137 7.39 -6.77 8.95
CA ALA A 137 6.08 -6.34 8.50
C ALA A 137 5.33 -7.54 7.92
N TRP A 138 4.06 -7.67 8.27
CA TRP A 138 3.14 -8.62 7.67
C TRP A 138 2.08 -7.88 6.87
N VAL A 139 1.84 -8.36 5.66
CA VAL A 139 0.72 -7.96 4.81
C VAL A 139 -0.38 -9.00 4.93
N HIS A 140 -1.60 -8.54 5.22
CA HIS A 140 -2.81 -9.36 5.23
C HIS A 140 -3.92 -8.74 4.39
N HIS A 141 -4.68 -9.59 3.73
CA HIS A 141 -6.01 -9.25 3.25
C HIS A 141 -7.03 -9.53 4.35
N LEU A 142 -7.88 -8.55 4.65
CA LEU A 142 -8.92 -8.66 5.67
C LEU A 142 -10.27 -8.88 4.99
N LEU A 143 -10.95 -9.96 5.36
CA LEU A 143 -12.38 -10.13 5.06
C LEU A 143 -13.17 -9.57 6.23
N LEU A 144 -13.99 -8.56 5.94
CA LEU A 144 -14.85 -7.92 6.93
C LEU A 144 -16.27 -8.51 6.87
N ASP A 145 -17.03 -8.33 7.95
CA ASP A 145 -18.49 -8.51 7.94
C ASP A 145 -19.20 -7.18 7.68
N LYS A 146 -20.55 -7.21 7.62
CA LYS A 146 -21.39 -6.03 7.34
C LYS A 146 -21.23 -4.90 8.34
N ASP A 147 -20.79 -5.22 9.55
CA ASP A 147 -20.57 -4.26 10.63
C ASP A 147 -19.12 -3.74 10.63
N GLY A 148 -18.29 -4.16 9.67
CA GLY A 148 -16.89 -3.80 9.54
C GLY A 148 -15.95 -4.58 10.46
N ASN A 149 -16.43 -5.65 11.12
CA ASN A 149 -15.58 -6.47 11.97
C ASN A 149 -14.78 -7.46 11.14
N ILE A 150 -13.60 -7.84 11.63
CA ILE A 150 -12.71 -8.77 10.93
C ILE A 150 -13.23 -10.20 11.08
N LYS A 151 -13.79 -10.75 10.01
CA LYS A 151 -14.19 -12.15 9.91
C LYS A 151 -12.98 -13.07 9.69
N LYS A 152 -12.02 -12.64 8.86
CA LYS A 152 -10.82 -13.43 8.54
C LYS A 152 -9.62 -12.53 8.23
N ARG A 153 -8.44 -12.95 8.70
CA ARG A 153 -7.14 -12.42 8.27
C ARG A 153 -6.45 -13.44 7.37
N ILE A 154 -6.21 -13.07 6.11
CA ILE A 154 -5.53 -13.94 5.13
C ILE A 154 -4.10 -13.41 4.97
N PRO A 155 -3.06 -14.18 5.37
CA PRO A 155 -1.68 -13.74 5.23
C PRO A 155 -1.26 -13.74 3.75
N LEU A 156 -0.59 -12.67 3.31
CA LEU A 156 -0.06 -12.55 1.95
C LEU A 156 1.47 -12.59 1.93
N ARG A 157 2.12 -11.72 2.71
CA ARG A 157 3.58 -11.55 2.66
C ARG A 157 4.15 -11.20 4.04
N LYS A 158 5.25 -11.87 4.41
CA LYS A 158 6.14 -11.45 5.50
C LYS A 158 7.35 -10.75 4.90
N ILE A 159 7.68 -9.56 5.39
CA ILE A 159 8.72 -8.69 4.87
C ILE A 159 9.71 -8.40 6.00
N CYS A 160 10.94 -8.91 5.86
CA CYS A 160 11.93 -8.91 6.94
C CYS A 160 12.89 -7.72 6.91
N TRP A 161 12.93 -6.95 5.82
CA TRP A 161 13.97 -5.94 5.61
C TRP A 161 13.55 -4.51 5.98
N ILE A 162 12.25 -4.18 5.99
CA ILE A 162 11.79 -2.79 6.14
C ILE A 162 12.20 -2.12 7.46
N PHE A 163 12.45 -2.91 8.51
CA PHE A 163 12.87 -2.42 9.82
C PHE A 163 14.34 -2.70 10.14
N ALA A 164 15.11 -3.24 9.19
CA ALA A 164 16.49 -3.69 9.45
C ALA A 164 17.39 -2.56 9.97
N ASP A 165 17.23 -1.36 9.41
CA ASP A 165 18.14 -0.22 9.63
C ASP A 165 17.60 0.78 10.68
N GLU A 166 16.48 0.49 11.36
CA GLU A 166 15.74 1.46 12.19
C GLU A 166 16.47 1.98 13.45
N ASN A 167 17.58 1.34 13.81
CA ASN A 167 18.47 1.75 14.90
C ASN A 167 19.73 2.44 14.37
N GLU A 168 19.89 2.52 13.06
CA GLU A 168 21.03 3.08 12.35
C GLU A 168 20.65 4.42 11.69
N GLY A 169 20.31 5.40 12.53
CA GLY A 169 19.98 6.76 12.11
C GLY A 169 18.54 7.18 12.43
N ASP A 170 18.12 8.29 11.84
CA ASP A 170 16.82 8.93 12.04
C ASP A 170 15.79 8.47 10.99
N TRP A 171 15.65 7.15 10.84
CA TRP A 171 14.73 6.56 9.87
C TRP A 171 13.28 6.95 10.16
N VAL A 172 12.61 7.43 9.11
CA VAL A 172 11.18 7.69 9.07
C VAL A 172 10.52 6.76 8.05
N LEU A 173 9.21 6.61 8.17
CA LEU A 173 8.38 5.89 7.23
C LEU A 173 7.31 6.85 6.72
N ASP A 174 7.26 7.02 5.40
CA ASP A 174 6.10 7.60 4.73
C ASP A 174 5.12 6.48 4.38
N VAL A 175 3.86 6.68 4.74
CA VAL A 175 2.75 5.77 4.41
C VAL A 175 1.72 6.57 3.63
N SER A 176 1.45 6.17 2.39
CA SER A 176 0.59 6.91 1.47
C SER A 176 -0.45 5.98 0.82
N PRO A 177 -1.67 6.46 0.54
CA PRO A 177 -2.56 5.75 -0.37
C PRO A 177 -1.89 5.63 -1.75
N LEU A 178 -2.14 4.52 -2.42
CA LEU A 178 -1.60 4.22 -3.75
C LEU A 178 -2.72 4.30 -4.78
N ALA A 179 -2.45 4.99 -5.89
CA ALA A 179 -3.19 4.87 -7.13
C ALA A 179 -2.20 4.95 -8.30
N ALA A 180 -2.32 4.06 -9.27
CA ALA A 180 -1.53 4.10 -10.50
C ALA A 180 -2.30 3.49 -11.68
N ARG A 181 -2.10 4.07 -12.86
CA ARG A 181 -2.62 3.59 -14.14
C ARG A 181 -1.46 3.56 -15.15
N PRO A 182 -0.69 2.45 -15.22
CA PRO A 182 0.47 2.35 -16.10
C PRO A 182 0.12 2.35 -17.58
N ASP A 183 -1.09 1.92 -17.95
CA ASP A 183 -1.59 1.99 -19.31
C ASP A 183 -1.63 3.44 -19.79
N LYS A 184 -0.78 3.76 -20.77
CA LYS A 184 -0.66 5.10 -21.36
C LYS A 184 -1.74 5.39 -22.39
N ASP A 185 -2.39 4.35 -22.91
CA ASP A 185 -3.39 4.48 -23.97
C ASP A 185 -4.79 4.73 -23.41
N ALA A 186 -4.97 4.56 -22.09
CA ALA A 186 -6.17 4.93 -21.35
C ALA A 186 -6.55 6.41 -21.59
N LYS A 187 -7.85 6.70 -21.60
CA LYS A 187 -8.38 8.04 -21.97
C LYS A 187 -8.71 8.91 -20.77
N ASP A 188 -8.80 8.31 -19.59
CA ASP A 188 -9.20 8.90 -18.32
C ASP A 188 -8.28 8.43 -17.19
N GLY A 189 -8.29 9.13 -16.06
CA GLY A 189 -7.57 8.75 -14.85
C GLY A 189 -8.26 7.64 -14.05
N LEU A 190 -7.49 6.82 -13.34
CA LEU A 190 -8.02 5.85 -12.38
C LEU A 190 -8.45 6.59 -11.11
N LYS A 191 -9.75 6.61 -10.83
CA LYS A 191 -10.29 7.14 -9.57
C LYS A 191 -10.45 6.02 -8.56
N VAL A 192 -9.71 6.12 -7.47
CA VAL A 192 -9.76 5.19 -6.34
C VAL A 192 -10.46 5.87 -5.16
N GLU A 193 -11.50 5.23 -4.66
CA GLU A 193 -12.18 5.66 -3.44
C GLU A 193 -11.57 4.94 -2.24
N PHE A 194 -11.07 5.70 -1.27
CA PHE A 194 -10.61 5.20 0.02
C PHE A 194 -11.68 5.52 1.08
N THR A 195 -12.27 4.49 1.67
CA THR A 195 -13.22 4.63 2.78
C THR A 195 -12.55 4.49 4.14
N GLU A 196 -11.35 3.91 4.17
CA GLU A 196 -10.48 3.86 5.36
C GLU A 196 -9.03 4.09 4.95
N PHE A 197 -8.33 4.98 5.66
CA PHE A 197 -6.88 5.10 5.62
C PHE A 197 -6.36 5.41 7.02
N LYS A 198 -6.01 4.36 7.77
CA LYS A 198 -5.69 4.46 9.19
C LYS A 198 -4.27 4.00 9.46
N VAL A 199 -3.40 4.94 9.85
CA VAL A 199 -2.02 4.66 10.22
C VAL A 199 -1.86 4.76 11.74
N GLN A 200 -1.33 3.70 12.36
CA GLN A 200 -1.09 3.63 13.79
C GLN A 200 0.40 3.71 14.09
N TRP A 201 0.72 4.62 15.00
CA TRP A 201 2.06 4.82 15.54
C TRP A 201 2.04 4.59 17.06
N SER A 202 3.12 4.06 17.63
CA SER A 202 3.30 4.04 19.08
C SER A 202 3.50 5.46 19.61
N GLN A 203 3.03 5.70 20.83
CA GLN A 203 3.23 6.95 21.55
C GLN A 203 4.70 7.18 21.89
#